data_AF-A0A9X1XBV5-F1
#
_entry.id   AF-A0A9X1XBV5-F1
#
_cell.length_a   1.000
_cell.length_b   1.000
_cell.length_c   1.000
_cell.angle_alpha   90.00
_cell.angle_beta   90.00
_cell.angle_gamma   90.00
#
_symmetry.space_group_name_H-M   'P 1'
#
loop_
_entity.id
_entity.type
_entity.pdbx_description
1 polymer ?
#
loop_
_entity_poly.entity_id
_entity_poly.type
_entity_poly.pdbx_seq_one_letter_code
_entity_poly.pdbx_strand_id
1 'polypeptide(L)'
;MEINRVQRVEKLYNTAPVNKQQQEEKKELRDKVEISKEAQELYLADKFTDERSAKIEELKQKIQAGEYKIDPDKIARKIASHYQL
;
A
#
# COMPACT_ATOMS: atom_id res chain seq x y z
N MET A 1 -83.98 10.17 -3.63
CA MET A 1 -83.03 9.29 -4.34
C MET A 1 -82.47 10.07 -5.51
N GLU A 2 -81.22 10.51 -5.42
CA GLU A 2 -80.41 10.96 -6.55
C GLU A 2 -79.00 10.41 -6.30
N ILE A 3 -78.56 9.52 -7.18
CA ILE A 3 -77.35 8.71 -7.03
C ILE A 3 -76.26 9.36 -7.87
N ASN A 4 -75.39 10.16 -7.26
CA ASN A 4 -74.20 10.67 -7.94
C ASN A 4 -73.13 9.56 -8.05
N ARG A 5 -73.30 8.69 -9.06
CA ARG A 5 -72.28 7.76 -9.58
C ARG A 5 -71.41 8.46 -10.62
N VAL A 6 -70.37 9.18 -10.20
CA VAL A 6 -69.12 9.36 -10.99
C VAL A 6 -68.07 10.09 -10.14
N GLN A 7 -67.42 9.33 -9.26
CA GLN A 7 -65.97 9.46 -9.04
C GLN A 7 -65.39 8.05 -9.19
N ARG A 8 -65.52 7.56 -10.43
CA ARG A 8 -64.93 6.32 -10.90
C ARG A 8 -63.48 6.65 -11.24
N VAL A 9 -62.55 5.83 -10.75
CA VAL A 9 -61.17 5.72 -11.24
C VAL A 9 -60.27 6.96 -11.13
N GLU A 10 -59.94 7.40 -9.91
CA GLU A 10 -58.65 8.07 -9.72
C GLU A 10 -57.92 7.49 -8.50
N LYS A 11 -56.77 6.86 -8.78
CA LYS A 11 -55.73 6.37 -7.86
C LYS A 11 -55.87 4.93 -7.35
N LEU A 12 -55.98 3.98 -8.29
CA LEU A 12 -55.58 2.57 -8.11
C LEU A 12 -54.20 2.24 -8.73
N TYR A 13 -53.32 3.24 -8.89
CA TYR A 13 -51.93 3.01 -9.30
C TYR A 13 -50.99 3.94 -8.54
N ASN A 14 -50.71 3.60 -7.28
CA ASN A 14 -49.38 3.88 -6.74
C ASN A 14 -48.64 2.54 -6.71
N THR A 15 -48.06 2.21 -7.85
CA THR A 15 -47.02 1.20 -7.96
C THR A 15 -45.90 1.54 -6.98
N ALA A 16 -45.56 0.58 -6.14
CA ALA A 16 -44.52 0.60 -5.12
C ALA A 16 -43.33 1.54 -5.42
N PRO A 17 -42.84 2.34 -4.45
CA PRO A 17 -41.42 2.55 -4.38
C PRO A 17 -40.82 1.21 -3.92
N VAL A 18 -40.48 0.35 -4.89
CA VAL A 18 -39.46 -0.67 -4.67
C VAL A 18 -38.29 0.09 -4.08
N ASN A 19 -38.05 -0.09 -2.78
CA ASN A 19 -36.80 0.27 -2.15
C ASN A 19 -35.74 -0.30 -3.09
N LYS A 20 -35.07 0.57 -3.85
CA LYS A 20 -33.79 0.23 -4.45
C LYS A 20 -32.93 -0.05 -3.25
N GLN A 21 -32.97 -1.31 -2.80
CA GLN A 21 -31.87 -1.93 -2.10
C GLN A 21 -30.67 -1.44 -2.88
N GLN A 22 -29.89 -0.59 -2.22
CA GLN A 22 -28.59 -0.18 -2.72
C GLN A 22 -27.99 -1.49 -3.22
N GLN A 23 -27.84 -1.60 -4.54
CA GLN A 23 -27.07 -2.69 -5.10
C GLN A 23 -25.75 -2.53 -4.39
N GLU A 24 -25.51 -3.34 -3.36
CA GLU A 24 -24.19 -3.59 -2.85
C GLU A 24 -23.46 -4.03 -4.10
N GLU A 25 -22.69 -3.11 -4.68
CA GLU A 25 -21.79 -3.41 -5.78
C GLU A 25 -21.05 -4.64 -5.28
N LYS A 26 -21.35 -5.79 -5.91
CA LYS A 26 -20.65 -7.03 -5.62
C LYS A 26 -19.20 -6.67 -5.83
N LYS A 27 -18.47 -6.45 -4.73
CA LYS A 27 -17.04 -6.19 -4.78
C LYS A 27 -16.48 -7.42 -5.47
N GLU A 28 -16.12 -7.26 -6.73
CA GLU A 28 -15.35 -8.27 -7.43
C GLU A 28 -14.16 -8.53 -6.53
N LEU A 29 -14.11 -9.75 -5.98
CA LEU A 29 -12.99 -10.22 -5.17
C LEU A 29 -11.81 -10.32 -6.13
N ARG A 30 -11.12 -9.20 -6.31
CA ARG A 30 -9.89 -9.10 -7.07
C ARG A 30 -8.76 -9.40 -6.12
N ASP A 31 -7.91 -10.33 -6.49
CA ASP A 31 -6.70 -10.60 -5.75
C ASP A 31 -5.87 -9.31 -5.67
N LYS A 32 -5.53 -8.90 -4.44
CA LYS A 32 -4.72 -7.73 -4.16
C LYS A 32 -3.52 -8.17 -3.34
N VAL A 33 -2.33 -7.80 -3.81
CA VAL A 33 -1.09 -7.98 -3.07
C VAL A 33 -0.78 -6.67 -2.35
N GLU A 34 -0.74 -6.71 -1.02
CA GLU A 34 -0.35 -5.58 -0.17
C GLU A 34 0.92 -5.93 0.61
N ILE A 35 1.74 -4.91 0.92
CA ILE A 35 2.87 -5.08 1.84
C ILE A 35 2.32 -5.12 3.27
N SER A 36 2.71 -6.13 4.06
CA SER A 36 2.25 -6.24 5.44
C SER A 36 2.59 -5.00 6.27
N LYS A 37 1.73 -4.69 7.24
CA LYS A 37 1.94 -3.57 8.17
C LYS A 37 3.24 -3.73 8.95
N GLU A 38 3.55 -4.94 9.41
CA GLU A 38 4.81 -5.18 10.14
C GLU A 38 6.04 -4.94 9.24
N ALA A 39 5.96 -5.31 7.96
CA ALA A 39 7.05 -5.08 7.00
C ALA A 39 7.29 -3.59 6.73
N GLN A 40 6.22 -2.77 6.74
CA GLN A 40 6.34 -1.32 6.62
C GLN A 40 6.99 -0.71 7.87
N GLU A 41 6.63 -1.16 9.06
CA GLU A 41 7.21 -0.71 10.32
C GLU A 41 8.71 -1.03 10.39
N LEU A 42 9.11 -2.24 10.02
CA LEU A 42 10.51 -2.64 9.95
C LEU A 42 11.30 -1.80 8.94
N TYR A 43 10.72 -1.52 7.77
CA TYR A 43 11.37 -0.69 6.75
C TYR A 43 11.60 0.76 7.22
N LEU A 44 10.69 1.31 8.03
CA LEU A 44 10.82 2.66 8.58
C LEU A 44 11.89 2.73 9.68
N ALA A 45 12.03 1.68 10.49
CA ALA A 45 13.04 1.60 11.55
C ALA A 45 14.48 1.59 10.99
N ASP A 46 14.68 1.08 9.78
CA ASP A 46 16.00 0.85 9.18
C ASP A 46 16.54 2.05 8.37
N LYS A 47 15.85 3.19 8.40
CA LYS A 47 16.25 4.36 7.63
C LYS A 47 17.38 5.10 8.33
N PHE A 48 18.60 4.72 7.96
CA PHE A 48 19.86 5.47 8.18
C PHE A 48 20.14 5.77 9.66
N THR A 49 20.85 4.85 10.31
CA THR A 49 21.41 5.08 11.63
C THR A 49 22.51 6.15 11.62
N ASP A 50 22.65 6.89 12.71
CA ASP A 50 23.74 7.86 12.91
C ASP A 50 25.14 7.21 12.79
N GLU A 51 25.24 5.93 13.15
CA GLU A 51 26.47 5.15 12.95
C GLU A 51 26.85 5.02 11.47
N ARG A 52 25.84 4.91 10.59
CA ARG A 52 26.06 4.81 9.14
C ARG A 52 26.52 6.16 8.58
N SER A 53 25.96 7.28 9.04
CA SER A 53 26.38 8.60 8.57
C SER A 53 27.83 8.89 8.97
N ALA A 54 28.20 8.63 10.23
CA ALA A 54 29.57 8.77 10.71
C ALA A 54 30.58 7.94 9.89
N LYS A 55 30.24 6.68 9.61
CA LYS A 55 31.08 5.80 8.77
C LYS A 55 31.24 6.32 7.34
N ILE A 56 30.20 6.91 6.77
CA ILE A 56 30.26 7.50 5.43
C ILE A 56 31.21 8.71 5.43
N GLU A 57 31.15 9.57 6.44
CA GLU A 57 32.03 10.74 6.54
C GLU A 57 33.50 10.33 6.68
N GLU A 58 33.80 9.35 7.53
CA GLU A 58 35.15 8.80 7.68
C GLU A 58 35.70 8.27 6.34
N LEU A 59 34.88 7.51 5.61
CA LEU A 59 35.27 6.97 4.30
C LEU A 59 35.51 8.09 3.29
N LYS A 60 34.67 9.13 3.26
CA LYS A 60 34.86 10.29 2.38
C LYS A 60 36.19 10.99 2.66
N GLN A 61 36.53 11.21 3.93
CA GLN A 61 37.80 11.83 4.32
C GLN A 61 39.00 11.00 3.84
N LYS A 62 38.99 9.68 4.07
CA LYS A 62 40.06 8.77 3.60
C LYS A 62 40.22 8.75 2.09
N ILE A 63 39.11 8.82 1.35
CA ILE A 63 39.15 8.89 -0.12
C ILE A 63 39.75 10.21 -0.57
N GLN A 64 39.32 11.34 0.02
CA GLN A 64 39.86 12.67 -0.30
C GLN A 64 41.36 12.79 0.00
N ALA A 65 41.81 12.19 1.11
CA ALA A 65 43.22 12.13 1.48
C ALA A 65 44.05 11.18 0.59
N GLY A 66 43.42 10.36 -0.26
CA GLY A 66 44.11 9.34 -1.07
C GLY A 66 44.58 8.12 -0.27
N GLU A 67 44.16 8.00 0.99
CA GLU A 67 44.56 6.91 1.91
C GLU A 67 43.63 5.69 1.83
N TYR A 68 42.54 5.80 1.06
CA TYR A 68 41.59 4.70 0.90
C TYR A 68 42.19 3.59 0.02
N LYS A 69 42.59 2.49 0.65
CA LYS A 69 43.10 1.30 -0.04
C LYS A 69 41.98 0.29 -0.31
N ILE A 70 41.78 -0.02 -1.59
CA ILE A 70 40.88 -1.08 -2.05
C ILE A 70 41.51 -2.45 -1.72
N ASP A 71 40.71 -3.32 -1.10
CA ASP A 71 41.10 -4.68 -0.71
C ASP A 71 40.23 -5.70 -1.47
N PRO A 72 40.76 -6.31 -2.55
CA PRO A 72 40.01 -7.25 -3.40
C PRO A 72 39.49 -8.46 -2.63
N ASP A 73 40.25 -8.97 -1.66
CA ASP A 73 39.87 -10.16 -0.88
C ASP A 73 38.66 -9.86 0.00
N LYS A 74 38.61 -8.67 0.63
CA LYS A 74 37.44 -8.22 1.39
C LYS A 74 36.21 -8.08 0.51
N ILE A 75 36.38 -7.57 -0.71
CA ILE A 75 35.27 -7.44 -1.67
C ILE A 75 34.72 -8.83 -2.03
N ALA A 76 35.60 -9.75 -2.44
CA ALA A 76 35.22 -11.11 -2.80
C ALA A 76 34.49 -11.83 -1.65
N ARG A 77 35.04 -11.76 -0.43
CA ARG A 77 34.39 -12.34 0.77
C ARG A 77 33.02 -11.73 1.03
N LYS A 78 32.86 -10.42 0.85
CA LYS A 78 31.58 -9.74 1.10
C LYS A 78 30.52 -10.16 0.08
N ILE A 79 30.90 -10.31 -1.20
CA ILE A 79 30.03 -10.80 -2.26
C ILE A 79 29.60 -12.24 -1.95
N ALA A 80 30.57 -13.13 -1.67
CA ALA A 80 30.28 -14.52 -1.34
C ALA A 80 29.34 -14.64 -0.12
N SER A 81 29.61 -13.89 0.95
CA SER A 81 28.77 -13.87 2.15
C SER A 81 27.36 -13.33 1.90
N HIS A 82 27.20 -12.31 1.05
CA HIS A 82 25.90 -11.70 0.79
C HIS A 82 24.99 -12.62 -0.04
N TYR A 83 25.57 -13.29 -1.05
CA TYR A 83 24.83 -14.19 -1.94
C TYR A 83 24.83 -15.65 -1.50
N GLN A 84 25.45 -15.96 -0.35
CA GLN A 84 25.57 -17.33 0.18
C GLN A 84 26.11 -18.33 -0.85
N LEU A 85 27.16 -17.93 -1.57
CA LEU A 85 27.85 -18.75 -2.57
C LEU A 85 28.75 -19.81 -1.92
#